data_AF-A0A534UJ60-F1
#
_entry.id   AF-A0A534UJ60-F1
#
_cell.length_a   1.000
_cell.length_b   1.000
_cell.length_c   1.000
_cell.angle_alpha   90.00
_cell.angle_beta   90.00
_cell.angle_gamma   90.00
#
_symmetry.space_group_name_H-M   'P 1'
#
loop_
_entity.id
_entity.type
_entity.pdbx_description
1 polymer ?
#
loop_
_entity_poly.entity_id
_entity_poly.type
_entity_poly.pdbx_seq_one_letter_code
_entity_poly.pdbx_strand_id
1 'polypeptide(L)'
;MVIAVKTIRTLAFLAAVLVAGIIFTSGKALAAPKGINPAEVGKLLYNFNVIAVPNEWVADDSACPNSGHRMFFRRVASGFLGTILWTVDPTQSQSIEITDCDGTTDHETDIQVNGAGRFYVFARLLGPLHSSLDLTCADDLLINETLCVVGTVNLNRATSKDFVKIMADLLADDLENVTWTLDNSTGFRILQVRIYQAR
;
A
#
# COMPACT_ATOMS: atom_id res chain seq x y z
N MET A 1 47.16 -54.95 -48.07
CA MET A 1 45.96 -55.34 -48.83
C MET A 1 44.88 -55.72 -47.84
N VAL A 2 43.60 -55.57 -48.22
CA VAL A 2 42.41 -55.56 -47.34
C VAL A 2 42.25 -54.25 -46.57
N ILE A 3 41.01 -53.79 -46.54
CA ILE A 3 40.47 -52.48 -46.18
C ILE A 3 39.29 -52.74 -45.21
N ALA A 4 38.77 -51.69 -44.58
CA ALA A 4 37.39 -51.56 -44.05
C ALA A 4 37.13 -51.91 -42.56
N VAL A 5 36.18 -51.27 -41.84
CA VAL A 5 35.67 -49.87 -41.86
C VAL A 5 34.66 -49.68 -40.70
N LYS A 6 34.62 -48.49 -40.04
CA LYS A 6 33.50 -47.96 -39.17
C LYS A 6 33.10 -48.84 -37.94
N THR A 7 32.33 -48.46 -36.91
CA THR A 7 31.70 -47.23 -36.34
C THR A 7 31.44 -47.47 -34.81
N ILE A 8 30.85 -46.63 -33.94
CA ILE A 8 29.97 -45.46 -34.11
C ILE A 8 30.27 -44.24 -33.21
N ARG A 9 29.49 -43.99 -32.15
CA ARG A 9 29.41 -42.80 -31.25
C ARG A 9 28.66 -43.16 -29.95
N THR A 10 28.59 -42.19 -29.01
CA THR A 10 27.83 -42.11 -27.73
C THR A 10 28.42 -42.96 -26.59
N LEU A 11 28.40 -42.60 -25.29
CA LEU A 11 27.81 -41.53 -24.44
C LEU A 11 28.92 -40.97 -23.51
N ALA A 12 28.85 -39.86 -22.76
CA ALA A 12 27.89 -38.75 -22.62
C ALA A 12 28.66 -37.47 -22.17
N PHE A 13 28.16 -36.30 -22.56
CA PHE A 13 28.41 -35.02 -21.87
C PHE A 13 27.47 -34.90 -20.65
N LEU A 14 27.64 -33.84 -19.83
CA LEU A 14 27.06 -33.61 -18.49
C LEU A 14 27.80 -34.39 -17.38
N ALA A 15 28.03 -33.83 -16.19
CA ALA A 15 27.44 -32.63 -15.59
C ALA A 15 28.47 -31.57 -15.20
N ALA A 16 28.22 -30.33 -15.63
CA ALA A 16 28.64 -29.14 -14.90
C ALA A 16 27.45 -28.63 -14.07
N VAL A 17 27.72 -27.64 -13.21
CA VAL A 17 26.75 -26.69 -12.61
C VAL A 17 26.06 -27.12 -11.28
N LEU A 18 26.05 -26.15 -10.35
CA LEU A 18 25.18 -25.96 -9.17
C LEU A 18 25.27 -26.92 -7.95
N VAL A 19 26.05 -26.51 -6.92
CA VAL A 19 25.52 -26.27 -5.55
C VAL A 19 26.26 -25.08 -4.90
N ALA A 20 26.06 -23.88 -5.44
CA ALA A 20 26.43 -22.62 -4.79
C ALA A 20 25.20 -21.70 -4.83
N GLY A 21 24.41 -21.69 -3.76
CA GLY A 21 23.09 -21.04 -3.80
C GLY A 21 22.15 -21.32 -2.65
N ILE A 22 22.61 -21.19 -1.39
CA ILE A 22 21.71 -20.91 -0.26
C ILE A 22 22.09 -19.54 0.32
N ILE A 23 21.97 -18.52 -0.52
CA ILE A 23 22.06 -17.12 -0.11
C ILE A 23 20.65 -16.67 0.25
N PHE A 24 20.43 -16.49 1.55
CA PHE A 24 19.48 -15.56 2.17
C PHE A 24 18.21 -15.18 1.38
N THR A 25 17.09 -15.84 1.70
CA THR A 25 15.75 -15.22 1.66
C THR A 25 15.12 -15.21 3.05
N SER A 26 15.89 -14.81 4.07
CA SER A 26 15.33 -14.35 5.34
C SER A 26 14.65 -12.99 5.15
N GLY A 27 13.54 -13.00 4.40
CA GLY A 27 12.62 -11.89 4.29
C GLY A 27 12.09 -11.60 5.68
N LYS A 28 12.64 -10.57 6.34
CA LYS A 28 12.19 -10.15 7.66
C LYS A 28 10.75 -9.67 7.53
N ALA A 29 9.80 -10.54 7.86
CA ALA A 29 8.42 -10.14 8.09
C ALA A 29 8.45 -9.04 9.16
N LEU A 30 8.22 -7.80 8.73
CA LEU A 30 8.09 -6.68 9.65
C LEU A 30 6.89 -7.01 10.53
N ALA A 31 7.13 -7.12 11.84
CA ALA A 31 6.12 -7.56 12.79
C ALA A 31 4.80 -6.80 12.58
N ALA A 32 3.69 -7.53 12.67
CA ALA A 32 2.35 -6.96 12.60
C ALA A 32 2.26 -5.77 13.58
N PRO A 33 1.59 -4.67 13.20
CA PRO A 33 1.47 -3.54 14.11
C PRO A 33 0.77 -3.95 15.41
N LYS A 34 1.10 -3.25 16.51
CA LYS A 34 0.59 -3.58 17.84
C LYS A 34 -0.95 -3.44 17.86
N GLY A 35 -1.63 -4.45 18.40
CA GLY A 35 -3.09 -4.50 18.50
C GLY A 35 -3.78 -5.36 17.43
N ILE A 36 -3.02 -5.95 16.50
CA ILE A 36 -3.56 -6.82 15.45
C ILE A 36 -3.02 -8.24 15.65
N ASN A 37 -3.84 -9.26 15.38
CA ASN A 37 -3.44 -10.66 15.48
C ASN A 37 -2.30 -10.97 14.46
N PRO A 38 -1.08 -11.32 14.90
CA PRO A 38 0.02 -11.61 13.98
C PRO A 38 -0.17 -12.89 13.16
N ALA A 39 -1.16 -13.73 13.50
CA ALA A 39 -1.55 -14.88 12.69
C ALA A 39 -2.25 -14.46 11.40
N GLU A 40 -3.03 -13.36 11.43
CA GLU A 40 -3.84 -12.85 10.30
C GLU A 40 -3.04 -11.94 9.36
N VAL A 41 -1.93 -11.36 9.82
CA VAL A 41 -1.12 -10.40 9.04
C VAL A 41 0.10 -11.08 8.42
N GLY A 42 0.19 -10.99 7.10
CA GLY A 42 1.29 -11.48 6.28
C GLY A 42 2.40 -10.45 6.05
N LYS A 43 2.92 -10.41 4.82
CA LYS A 43 4.04 -9.53 4.42
C LYS A 43 3.55 -8.08 4.27
N LEU A 44 4.38 -7.11 4.67
CA LEU A 44 4.20 -5.70 4.24
C LEU A 44 4.39 -5.63 2.71
N LEU A 45 3.37 -5.17 2.00
CA LEU A 45 3.38 -5.00 0.56
C LEU A 45 3.81 -3.57 0.20
N TYR A 46 3.20 -2.58 0.85
CA TYR A 46 3.43 -1.17 0.55
C TYR A 46 3.37 -0.29 1.80
N ASN A 47 4.01 0.87 1.74
CA ASN A 47 3.89 1.91 2.77
C ASN A 47 4.06 3.28 2.13
N PHE A 48 3.31 4.26 2.61
CA PHE A 48 3.39 5.64 2.15
C PHE A 48 3.02 6.60 3.28
N ASN A 49 3.20 7.90 3.03
CA ASN A 49 2.77 8.93 3.96
C ASN A 49 1.94 9.99 3.26
N VAL A 50 0.80 10.35 3.85
CA VAL A 50 0.00 11.52 3.44
C VAL A 50 0.52 12.71 4.24
N ILE A 51 0.81 13.84 3.60
CA ILE A 51 1.54 14.96 4.20
C ILE A 51 0.79 16.28 3.97
N ALA A 52 0.35 16.93 5.05
CA ALA A 52 -0.25 18.26 4.97
C ALA A 52 0.81 19.36 4.91
N VAL A 53 1.00 19.93 3.73
CA VAL A 53 2.00 20.97 3.41
C VAL A 53 1.41 22.38 3.52
N PRO A 54 2.19 23.40 3.92
CA PRO A 54 1.67 24.74 4.18
C PRO A 54 1.27 25.52 2.92
N ASN A 55 1.85 25.15 1.78
CA ASN A 55 1.63 25.78 0.47
C ASN A 55 1.27 24.67 -0.52
N GLU A 56 0.92 25.07 -1.75
CA GLU A 56 1.01 24.23 -2.95
C GLU A 56 2.32 23.44 -2.96
N TRP A 57 2.23 22.17 -3.32
CA TRP A 57 3.39 21.35 -3.60
C TRP A 57 3.67 21.44 -5.10
N VAL A 58 4.91 21.77 -5.46
CA VAL A 58 5.29 22.01 -6.86
C VAL A 58 6.54 21.18 -7.14
N ALA A 59 6.35 19.90 -7.45
CA ALA A 59 7.27 19.17 -8.30
C ALA A 59 6.44 18.47 -9.39
N ASP A 60 7.12 17.84 -10.34
CA ASP A 60 6.49 17.20 -11.49
C ASP A 60 5.53 16.08 -11.05
N ASP A 61 4.22 16.31 -11.20
CA ASP A 61 3.14 15.38 -10.82
C ASP A 61 3.34 14.00 -11.45
N SER A 62 3.93 13.96 -12.66
CA SER A 62 4.20 12.72 -13.39
C SER A 62 5.26 11.81 -12.75
N ALA A 63 5.92 12.24 -11.66
CA ALA A 63 7.10 11.58 -11.10
C ALA A 63 7.07 11.34 -9.57
N CYS A 64 5.92 11.54 -8.92
CA CYS A 64 5.65 11.43 -7.47
C CYS A 64 6.89 11.15 -6.54
N PRO A 65 7.35 12.17 -5.78
CA PRO A 65 8.68 12.19 -5.21
C PRO A 65 8.89 11.09 -4.17
N ASN A 66 10.17 10.72 -3.94
CA ASN A 66 10.53 9.63 -3.04
C ASN A 66 9.85 8.31 -3.49
N SER A 67 9.94 8.03 -4.80
CA SER A 67 9.53 6.77 -5.43
C SER A 67 8.06 6.40 -5.19
N GLY A 68 7.15 7.36 -5.35
CA GLY A 68 5.70 7.15 -5.20
C GLY A 68 5.23 6.89 -3.77
N HIS A 69 6.05 7.08 -2.73
CA HIS A 69 5.68 6.77 -1.34
C HIS A 69 5.12 7.96 -0.53
N ARG A 70 4.63 9.02 -1.19
CA ARG A 70 4.11 10.24 -0.55
C ARG A 70 2.96 10.84 -1.34
N MET A 71 1.92 11.26 -0.62
CA MET A 71 0.83 12.12 -1.11
C MET A 71 0.88 13.44 -0.35
N PHE A 72 0.51 14.54 -1.01
CA PHE A 72 0.53 15.89 -0.46
C PHE A 72 -0.86 16.50 -0.50
N PHE A 73 -1.26 17.17 0.58
CA PHE A 73 -2.51 17.92 0.65
C PHE A 73 -2.27 19.31 1.22
N ARG A 74 -3.06 20.29 0.79
CA ARG A 74 -2.95 21.65 1.31
C ARG A 74 -3.40 21.68 2.77
N ARG A 75 -2.55 22.19 3.65
CA ARG A 75 -2.82 22.25 5.09
C ARG A 75 -3.88 23.30 5.41
N VAL A 76 -5.07 22.86 5.77
CA VAL A 76 -6.09 23.69 6.41
C VAL A 76 -5.89 23.75 7.94
N ALA A 77 -6.45 24.77 8.58
CA ALA A 77 -6.45 24.89 10.04
C ALA A 77 -7.36 23.84 10.69
N SER A 78 -8.57 23.70 10.15
CA SER A 78 -9.57 22.68 10.47
C SER A 78 -10.49 22.43 9.28
N GLY A 79 -11.14 21.26 9.21
CA GLY A 79 -12.05 20.86 8.14
C GLY A 79 -11.40 19.97 7.07
N PHE A 80 -12.14 19.76 5.99
CA PHE A 80 -11.74 18.99 4.80
C PHE A 80 -10.33 19.36 4.28
N LEU A 81 -9.51 18.34 4.03
CA LEU A 81 -8.24 18.43 3.31
C LEU A 81 -8.35 18.00 1.86
N GLY A 82 -9.13 16.95 1.59
CA GLY A 82 -9.14 16.25 0.31
C GLY A 82 -9.58 14.80 0.39
N THR A 83 -9.57 14.15 -0.76
CA THR A 83 -9.91 12.75 -1.02
C THR A 83 -8.67 11.95 -1.43
N ILE A 84 -8.59 10.69 -0.99
CA ILE A 84 -7.70 9.70 -1.61
C ILE A 84 -8.60 8.67 -2.30
N LEU A 85 -8.50 8.55 -3.62
CA LEU A 85 -9.19 7.53 -4.39
C LEU A 85 -8.32 6.27 -4.44
N TRP A 86 -8.93 5.13 -4.12
CA TRP A 86 -8.32 3.81 -4.18
C TRP A 86 -8.96 3.03 -5.32
N THR A 87 -8.23 2.86 -6.41
CA THR A 87 -8.66 2.04 -7.56
C THR A 87 -8.15 0.63 -7.38
N VAL A 88 -9.05 -0.34 -7.42
CA VAL A 88 -8.77 -1.75 -7.13
C VAL A 88 -8.96 -2.60 -8.39
N ASP A 89 -7.91 -3.30 -8.84
CA ASP A 89 -8.01 -4.25 -9.96
C ASP A 89 -7.43 -5.64 -9.59
N PRO A 90 -8.28 -6.61 -9.17
CA PRO A 90 -7.83 -7.96 -8.84
C PRO A 90 -7.36 -8.78 -10.06
N THR A 91 -7.62 -8.32 -11.29
CA THR A 91 -7.32 -9.06 -12.53
C THR A 91 -5.87 -8.87 -13.02
N GLN A 92 -5.19 -7.82 -12.55
CA GLN A 92 -3.82 -7.49 -12.96
C GLN A 92 -2.76 -8.30 -12.20
N SER A 93 -1.49 -8.10 -12.56
CA SER A 93 -0.36 -8.58 -11.76
C SER A 93 -0.22 -7.75 -10.48
N GLN A 94 0.23 -8.37 -9.37
CA GLN A 94 0.31 -7.70 -8.08
C GLN A 94 1.26 -6.48 -8.10
N SER A 95 0.69 -5.27 -8.04
CA SER A 95 1.40 -4.00 -7.86
C SER A 95 0.61 -3.09 -6.93
N ILE A 96 1.29 -2.13 -6.30
CA ILE A 96 0.66 -1.04 -5.56
C ILE A 96 1.47 0.22 -5.88
N GLU A 97 0.82 1.25 -6.40
CA GLU A 97 1.46 2.49 -6.81
C GLU A 97 0.56 3.70 -6.59
N ILE A 98 1.17 4.83 -6.23
CA ILE A 98 0.48 6.12 -6.16
C ILE A 98 0.55 6.71 -7.57
N THR A 99 -0.60 6.83 -8.22
CA THR A 99 -0.76 7.31 -9.60
C THR A 99 -0.92 8.83 -9.67
N ASP A 100 -1.45 9.43 -8.60
CA ASP A 100 -1.40 10.86 -8.35
C ASP A 100 -1.11 11.14 -6.86
N CYS A 101 -0.30 12.17 -6.60
CA CYS A 101 0.20 12.53 -5.30
C CYS A 101 0.03 14.02 -4.94
N ASP A 102 -0.54 14.89 -5.80
CA ASP A 102 -0.71 16.33 -5.51
C ASP A 102 -2.15 16.81 -5.29
N GLY A 103 -2.75 16.37 -4.18
CA GLY A 103 -3.98 16.95 -3.65
C GLY A 103 -3.82 18.33 -3.02
N THR A 104 -2.81 19.14 -3.42
CA THR A 104 -2.65 20.51 -2.91
C THR A 104 -3.43 21.56 -3.70
N THR A 105 -3.92 21.22 -4.89
CA THR A 105 -4.60 22.15 -5.81
C THR A 105 -6.06 21.77 -6.08
N ASP A 106 -6.32 20.52 -6.47
CA ASP A 106 -7.66 19.96 -6.73
C ASP A 106 -8.31 19.32 -5.48
N HIS A 107 -7.48 18.93 -4.51
CA HIS A 107 -7.82 18.19 -3.28
C HIS A 107 -8.05 16.69 -3.48
N GLU A 108 -7.51 16.08 -4.53
CA GLU A 108 -7.61 14.63 -4.80
C GLU A 108 -6.21 13.98 -4.85
N THR A 109 -6.11 12.67 -4.65
CA THR A 109 -4.89 11.88 -4.96
C THR A 109 -5.28 10.43 -5.21
N ASP A 110 -4.56 9.74 -6.08
CA ASP A 110 -4.92 8.40 -6.51
C ASP A 110 -3.88 7.34 -6.09
N ILE A 111 -4.36 6.20 -5.61
CA ILE A 111 -3.56 4.99 -5.39
C ILE A 111 -4.22 3.80 -6.09
N GLN A 112 -3.46 3.13 -6.95
CA GLN A 112 -3.89 1.91 -7.60
C GLN A 112 -3.35 0.67 -6.87
N VAL A 113 -4.24 -0.28 -6.61
CA VAL A 113 -3.98 -1.55 -5.92
C VAL A 113 -4.37 -2.70 -6.85
N ASN A 114 -3.36 -3.39 -7.37
CA ASN A 114 -3.52 -4.42 -8.38
C ASN A 114 -3.25 -5.83 -7.84
N GLY A 115 -3.94 -6.81 -8.42
CA GLY A 115 -3.74 -8.25 -8.30
C GLY A 115 -4.47 -8.91 -7.13
N ALA A 116 -5.03 -10.09 -7.39
CA ALA A 116 -5.88 -10.83 -6.46
C ALA A 116 -5.21 -11.18 -5.10
N GLY A 117 -6.04 -11.22 -4.06
CA GLY A 117 -5.66 -11.55 -2.70
C GLY A 117 -6.51 -10.82 -1.67
N ARG A 118 -6.19 -10.98 -0.39
CA ARG A 118 -6.84 -10.24 0.70
C ARG A 118 -5.81 -9.31 1.34
N PHE A 119 -6.13 -8.02 1.51
CA PHE A 119 -5.21 -7.03 2.09
C PHE A 119 -5.78 -6.35 3.34
N TYR A 120 -4.89 -5.89 4.21
CA TYR A 120 -5.24 -5.06 5.36
C TYR A 120 -4.48 -3.73 5.30
N VAL A 121 -5.21 -2.63 5.48
CA VAL A 121 -4.62 -1.28 5.57
C VAL A 121 -4.64 -0.81 7.02
N PHE A 122 -3.49 -0.34 7.46
CA PHE A 122 -3.31 0.26 8.77
C PHE A 122 -2.75 1.66 8.61
N ALA A 123 -3.26 2.61 9.38
CA ALA A 123 -2.68 3.95 9.44
C ALA A 123 -2.41 4.42 10.87
N ARG A 124 -1.54 5.42 11.00
CA ARG A 124 -1.26 6.12 12.26
C ARG A 124 -0.96 7.59 12.05
N LEU A 125 -1.34 8.41 13.02
CA LEU A 125 -1.09 9.84 13.01
C LEU A 125 0.31 10.18 13.52
N LEU A 126 1.10 10.83 12.67
CA LEU A 126 2.42 11.39 12.96
C LEU A 126 2.34 12.93 12.92
N GLY A 127 1.99 13.54 14.05
CA GLY A 127 1.84 15.00 14.15
C GLY A 127 2.35 15.58 15.47
N PRO A 128 1.93 16.81 15.84
CA PRO A 128 1.99 17.33 17.21
C PRO A 128 1.15 16.50 18.18
N LEU A 129 1.41 16.55 19.48
CA LEU A 129 0.44 15.99 20.46
C LEU A 129 -0.91 16.71 20.33
N HIS A 130 -1.99 15.98 20.61
CA HIS A 130 -3.38 16.44 20.43
C HIS A 130 -3.83 16.70 18.99
N SER A 131 -3.00 16.44 17.96
CA SER A 131 -3.48 16.40 16.57
C SER A 131 -4.50 15.28 16.38
N SER A 132 -5.54 15.52 15.60
CA SER A 132 -6.50 14.53 15.12
C SER A 132 -6.70 14.64 13.61
N LEU A 133 -7.11 13.52 13.02
CA LEU A 133 -7.59 13.39 11.65
C LEU A 133 -8.79 12.44 11.68
N ASP A 134 -9.91 12.89 11.16
CA ASP A 134 -11.08 12.06 10.90
C ASP A 134 -10.97 11.55 9.45
N LEU A 135 -10.97 10.23 9.30
CA LEU A 135 -10.90 9.56 8.01
C LEU A 135 -12.22 8.87 7.75
N THR A 136 -12.95 9.29 6.72
CA THR A 136 -14.21 8.66 6.32
C THR A 136 -14.01 7.87 5.04
N CYS A 137 -14.35 6.58 5.09
CA CYS A 137 -14.24 5.63 4.01
C CYS A 137 -15.63 5.45 3.37
N ALA A 138 -15.74 5.70 2.08
CA ALA A 138 -16.95 5.51 1.28
C ALA A 138 -16.66 4.58 0.10
N ASP A 139 -17.65 3.76 -0.23
CA ASP A 139 -17.71 2.93 -1.43
C ASP A 139 -18.86 3.48 -2.28
N ASP A 140 -18.59 3.79 -3.54
CA ASP A 140 -19.55 4.43 -4.44
C ASP A 140 -20.54 3.45 -5.10
N LEU A 141 -20.38 2.12 -4.94
CA LEU A 141 -21.13 1.13 -5.72
C LEU A 141 -21.78 -0.03 -4.94
N LEU A 142 -21.30 -0.44 -3.75
CA LEU A 142 -21.86 -1.61 -3.06
C LEU A 142 -22.76 -1.29 -1.86
N ILE A 143 -24.06 -1.58 -2.02
CA ILE A 143 -25.10 -1.39 -1.00
C ILE A 143 -25.00 -2.44 0.14
N ASN A 144 -24.28 -3.55 -0.06
CA ASN A 144 -24.40 -4.74 0.81
C ASN A 144 -23.09 -5.39 1.29
N GLU A 145 -21.92 -5.09 0.72
CA GLU A 145 -20.63 -5.69 1.13
C GLU A 145 -19.68 -4.59 1.62
N THR A 146 -18.99 -4.81 2.76
CA THR A 146 -18.40 -3.71 3.54
C THR A 146 -16.88 -3.71 3.51
N LEU A 147 -16.31 -3.32 2.36
CA LEU A 147 -14.86 -3.15 2.13
C LEU A 147 -14.24 -2.15 3.12
N CYS A 148 -14.96 -1.05 3.34
CA CYS A 148 -14.72 -0.12 4.45
C CYS A 148 -15.17 -0.72 5.80
N VAL A 149 -14.35 -1.57 6.42
CA VAL A 149 -14.63 -2.16 7.77
C VAL A 149 -15.03 -1.12 8.83
N VAL A 150 -14.66 0.15 8.65
CA VAL A 150 -15.03 1.25 9.55
C VAL A 150 -15.41 2.47 8.72
N GLY A 151 -16.65 2.96 8.87
CA GLY A 151 -17.15 4.13 8.13
C GLY A 151 -16.35 5.41 8.40
N THR A 152 -16.29 5.87 9.65
CA THR A 152 -15.41 6.98 10.06
C THR A 152 -14.46 6.54 11.16
N VAL A 153 -13.16 6.73 10.96
CA VAL A 153 -12.09 6.47 11.92
C VAL A 153 -11.53 7.80 12.43
N ASN A 154 -11.72 8.11 13.72
CA ASN A 154 -11.00 9.19 14.38
C ASN A 154 -9.59 8.72 14.76
N LEU A 155 -8.57 9.25 14.08
CA LEU A 155 -7.17 9.05 14.44
C LEU A 155 -6.71 10.23 15.30
N ASN A 156 -6.64 10.04 16.61
CA ASN A 156 -6.13 11.05 17.54
C ASN A 156 -4.72 10.71 18.05
N ARG A 157 -3.94 11.75 18.33
CA ARG A 157 -2.61 11.66 18.93
C ARG A 157 -2.64 12.08 20.40
N ALA A 158 -3.50 11.42 21.18
CA ALA A 158 -3.61 11.66 22.62
C ALA A 158 -2.36 11.20 23.38
N THR A 159 -1.94 9.95 23.19
CA THR A 159 -0.78 9.35 23.89
C THR A 159 0.02 8.34 23.05
N SER A 160 -0.63 7.60 22.13
CA SER A 160 0.02 6.52 21.37
C SER A 160 0.48 6.93 19.97
N LYS A 161 1.42 6.15 19.42
CA LYS A 161 1.87 6.14 18.01
C LYS A 161 1.54 4.80 17.31
N ASP A 162 0.65 4.03 17.92
CA ASP A 162 0.21 2.73 17.42
C ASP A 162 -0.58 2.88 16.10
N PHE A 163 -0.63 1.81 15.33
CA PHE A 163 -1.40 1.74 14.09
C PHE A 163 -2.81 1.24 14.38
N VAL A 164 -3.79 1.82 13.68
CA VAL A 164 -5.20 1.40 13.69
C VAL A 164 -5.49 0.67 12.37
N LYS A 165 -6.27 -0.41 12.41
CA LYS A 165 -6.79 -1.06 11.19
C LYS A 165 -7.95 -0.24 10.64
N ILE A 166 -7.88 0.11 9.37
CA ILE A 166 -8.84 1.03 8.73
C ILE A 166 -9.66 0.32 7.66
N MET A 167 -9.02 -0.55 6.87
CA MET A 167 -9.70 -1.41 5.90
C MET A 167 -9.31 -2.87 6.10
N ALA A 168 -10.21 -3.75 5.67
CA ALA A 168 -9.89 -5.14 5.35
C ALA A 168 -10.46 -5.47 3.98
N ASP A 169 -9.86 -6.45 3.31
CA ASP A 169 -10.42 -7.05 2.10
C ASP A 169 -10.61 -6.08 0.93
N LEU A 170 -9.57 -5.29 0.68
CA LEU A 170 -9.42 -4.31 -0.41
C LEU A 170 -9.62 -4.82 -1.86
N LEU A 171 -10.15 -6.02 -2.08
CA LEU A 171 -10.21 -6.80 -3.34
C LEU A 171 -11.36 -7.83 -3.30
N ALA A 172 -12.47 -7.54 -2.62
CA ALA A 172 -13.50 -8.54 -2.31
C ALA A 172 -14.54 -8.68 -3.44
N ASP A 173 -14.07 -9.27 -4.54
CA ASP A 173 -14.87 -9.84 -5.63
C ASP A 173 -15.52 -8.88 -6.67
N ASP A 174 -15.06 -7.64 -6.89
CA ASP A 174 -15.09 -7.00 -8.24
C ASP A 174 -14.03 -5.88 -8.48
N LEU A 175 -14.28 -4.99 -9.47
CA LEU A 175 -13.50 -3.78 -9.73
C LEU A 175 -14.09 -2.65 -8.88
N GLU A 176 -13.38 -2.29 -7.82
CA GLU A 176 -13.90 -1.42 -6.77
C GLU A 176 -13.19 -0.06 -6.76
N ASN A 177 -13.92 0.99 -6.42
CA ASN A 177 -13.37 2.31 -6.12
C ASN A 177 -13.74 2.68 -4.68
N VAL A 178 -12.73 2.91 -3.84
CA VAL A 178 -12.93 3.33 -2.45
C VAL A 178 -12.39 4.74 -2.24
N THR A 179 -13.22 5.63 -1.71
CA THR A 179 -12.88 7.03 -1.46
C THR A 179 -12.61 7.26 0.02
N TRP A 180 -11.45 7.85 0.32
CA TRP A 180 -11.02 8.24 1.67
C TRP A 180 -11.06 9.75 1.83
N THR A 181 -12.10 10.27 2.49
CA THR A 181 -12.21 11.69 2.84
C THR A 181 -11.40 12.01 4.09
N LEU A 182 -10.50 12.98 3.98
CA LEU A 182 -9.64 13.47 5.06
C LEU A 182 -10.21 14.76 5.66
N ASP A 183 -10.64 14.73 6.92
CA ASP A 183 -11.02 15.94 7.68
C ASP A 183 -10.08 16.15 8.88
N ASN A 184 -9.49 17.34 8.98
CA ASN A 184 -8.58 17.70 10.04
C ASN A 184 -9.30 18.46 11.14
N SER A 185 -9.37 17.89 12.35
CA SER A 185 -10.02 18.55 13.49
C SER A 185 -9.07 19.44 14.34
N THR A 186 -7.74 19.22 14.39
CA THR A 186 -6.83 19.99 15.30
C THR A 186 -5.39 20.27 14.81
N GLY A 187 -5.06 20.01 13.55
CA GLY A 187 -3.75 20.33 12.95
C GLY A 187 -2.92 19.11 12.54
N PHE A 188 -3.53 18.20 11.79
CA PHE A 188 -2.89 17.11 11.04
C PHE A 188 -1.58 17.53 10.34
N ARG A 189 -0.60 16.62 10.26
CA ARG A 189 0.70 16.87 9.60
C ARG A 189 1.13 15.72 8.71
N ILE A 190 1.20 14.50 9.25
CA ILE A 190 1.58 13.31 8.49
C ILE A 190 0.71 12.13 8.93
N LEU A 191 0.07 11.44 7.98
CA LEU A 191 -0.51 10.11 8.18
C LEU A 191 0.51 9.12 7.64
N GLN A 192 0.85 8.08 8.39
CA GLN A 192 1.62 6.97 7.84
C GLN A 192 0.69 5.79 7.61
N VAL A 193 0.65 5.31 6.36
CA VAL A 193 -0.19 4.19 5.92
C VAL A 193 0.69 2.99 5.58
N ARG A 194 0.22 1.79 5.88
CA ARG A 194 0.86 0.52 5.58
C ARG A 194 -0.15 -0.50 5.08
N ILE A 195 0.18 -1.17 3.99
CA ILE A 195 -0.64 -2.19 3.36
C ILE A 195 0.07 -3.53 3.51
N TYR A 196 -0.61 -4.49 4.12
CA TYR A 196 -0.11 -5.84 4.32
C TYR A 196 -0.98 -6.85 3.58
N GLN A 197 -0.37 -7.94 3.12
CA GLN A 197 -1.10 -9.15 2.75
C GLN A 197 -1.79 -9.72 4.00
N ALA A 198 -3.04 -10.18 3.88
CA ALA A 198 -3.65 -11.03 4.89
C ALA A 198 -3.10 -12.47 4.79
N ARG A 199 -3.38 -13.30 5.80
CA ARG A 199 -3.02 -14.72 5.88
C ARG A 199 -4.27 -15.59 5.94
#